data_AF-A0AAV5E697-F1
#
_entry.id   AF-A0AAV5E697-F1
#
_cell.length_a   1.000
_cell.length_b   1.000
_cell.length_c   1.000
_cell.angle_alpha   90.00
_cell.angle_beta   90.00
_cell.angle_gamma   90.00
#
_symmetry.space_group_name_H-M   'P 1'
#
loop_
_entity.id
_entity.type
_entity.pdbx_description
1 polymer ?
#
loop_
_entity_poly.entity_id
_entity_poly.type
_entity_poly.pdbx_seq_one_letter_code
_entity_poly.pdbx_strand_id
1 'polypeptide(L)'
;MASDDMPGIPALPVSGRDGEAILQLIGGEVAPDDWQGGDGAPVYRLGPGPAVLNLTYTGNETMATIQNVISVIEGEEEPERQGSTEWVEENRAMLASRTIAYLNVDSAVAGPGFYASATPQLDELLKDASKQIGRLGGGGSDYSAFVQHIGVPSVDMSMGPGYAVYHSLYDDFTWIGKVWRSLVPEACGRTSINPPAKRHNSFFAVASIWGLLALKLSDEEILPFNYTCYARELENGAMDINRRVLGMPVNLSPLYKSIKEFKRAVLKVDSELKALETWRSWARWRNNPLKIKDINDRLMMTERAFTEREGLSGRPWYKHLIYGPSLYNDYGAEVYPGVDDAIQRAKRTNISESWKSVQHEIHRISRVINQAALVLSGRLT
;
A
#
# COMPACT_ATOMS: atom_id res chain seq x y z
N MET A 1 -30.75 3.99 2.40
CA MET A 1 -30.09 5.19 2.96
C MET A 1 -28.88 5.38 2.08
N ALA A 2 -28.83 6.43 1.25
CA ALA A 2 -27.59 6.73 0.53
C ALA A 2 -26.54 7.01 1.60
N SER A 3 -25.48 6.20 1.68
CA SER A 3 -24.33 6.54 2.50
C SER A 3 -23.72 7.85 1.96
N ASP A 4 -23.21 8.70 2.84
CA ASP A 4 -22.49 9.94 2.48
C ASP A 4 -21.26 9.67 1.58
N ASP A 5 -20.91 8.40 1.34
CA ASP A 5 -19.77 7.93 0.54
C ASP A 5 -20.11 7.64 -0.93
N MET A 6 -21.38 7.69 -1.36
CA MET A 6 -21.74 7.46 -2.75
C MET A 6 -21.60 8.73 -3.60
N PRO A 7 -21.14 8.63 -4.87
CA PRO A 7 -21.04 9.79 -5.75
C PRO A 7 -22.38 10.53 -5.87
N GLY A 8 -22.38 11.83 -5.56
CA GLY A 8 -23.58 12.67 -5.68
C GLY A 8 -24.00 13.00 -7.12
N ILE A 9 -23.25 12.51 -8.11
CA ILE A 9 -23.51 12.69 -9.54
C ILE A 9 -23.42 11.33 -10.27
N PRO A 10 -24.23 11.10 -11.32
CA PRO A 10 -24.10 9.90 -12.13
C PRO A 10 -22.73 9.83 -12.83
N ALA A 11 -22.13 8.63 -12.85
CA ALA A 11 -20.91 8.34 -13.58
C ALA A 11 -21.09 7.08 -14.43
N LEU A 12 -20.69 7.13 -15.71
CA LEU A 12 -20.81 6.03 -16.65
C LEU A 12 -19.53 5.90 -17.48
N PRO A 13 -18.79 4.77 -17.40
CA PRO A 13 -17.68 4.51 -18.32
C PRO A 13 -18.23 4.30 -19.75
N VAL A 14 -17.52 4.82 -20.74
CA VAL A 14 -17.84 4.65 -22.16
C VAL A 14 -16.69 3.97 -22.90
N SER A 15 -16.98 3.35 -24.04
CA SER A 15 -15.93 2.75 -24.87
C SER A 15 -15.01 3.83 -25.44
N GLY A 16 -13.76 3.49 -25.75
CA GLY A 16 -12.82 4.44 -26.38
C GLY A 16 -13.35 5.01 -27.69
N ARG A 17 -14.11 4.21 -28.47
CA ARG A 17 -14.75 4.63 -29.72
C ARG A 17 -15.84 5.68 -29.49
N ASP A 18 -16.70 5.47 -28.49
CA ASP A 18 -17.75 6.44 -28.17
C ASP A 18 -17.16 7.70 -27.53
N GLY A 19 -16.14 7.53 -26.69
CA GLY A 19 -15.37 8.63 -26.11
C GLY A 19 -14.71 9.50 -27.19
N GLU A 20 -14.12 8.89 -28.22
CA GLU A 20 -13.55 9.62 -29.36
C GLU A 20 -14.62 10.45 -30.10
N ALA A 21 -15.79 9.86 -30.38
CA ALA A 21 -16.89 10.57 -31.01
C ALA A 21 -17.38 11.76 -30.18
N ILE A 22 -17.41 11.62 -28.85
CA ILE A 22 -17.73 12.72 -27.93
C ILE A 22 -16.66 13.80 -27.98
N LEU A 23 -15.38 13.43 -27.87
CA LEU A 23 -14.25 14.36 -27.84
C LEU A 23 -14.12 15.20 -29.12
N GLN A 24 -14.43 14.62 -30.29
CA GLN A 24 -14.47 15.33 -31.57
C GLN A 24 -15.55 16.43 -31.63
N LEU A 25 -16.60 16.31 -30.82
CA LEU A 25 -17.69 17.26 -30.75
C LEU A 25 -17.51 18.33 -29.66
N ILE A 26 -16.43 18.25 -28.87
CA ILE A 26 -16.06 19.28 -27.91
C ILE A 26 -15.37 20.42 -28.68
N GLY A 27 -15.89 21.63 -28.52
CA GLY A 27 -15.38 22.88 -29.07
C GLY A 27 -14.57 23.65 -28.03
N GLY A 28 -14.46 24.96 -28.20
CA GLY A 28 -13.68 25.82 -27.31
C GLY A 28 -12.18 25.73 -27.56
N GLU A 29 -11.40 26.18 -26.57
CA GLU A 29 -9.94 26.24 -26.65
C GLU A 29 -9.31 24.85 -26.69
N VAL A 30 -8.18 24.75 -27.41
CA VAL A 30 -7.39 23.53 -27.46
C VAL A 30 -6.83 23.27 -26.06
N ALA A 31 -6.99 22.05 -25.58
CA ALA A 31 -6.45 21.66 -24.29
C ALA A 31 -4.91 21.72 -24.30
N PRO A 32 -4.26 22.00 -23.16
CA PRO A 32 -2.81 21.96 -23.04
C PRO A 32 -2.18 20.67 -23.58
N ASP A 33 -0.93 20.74 -24.03
CA ASP A 33 -0.24 19.61 -24.67
C ASP A 33 -0.17 18.37 -23.76
N ASP A 34 -0.05 18.56 -22.43
CA ASP A 34 0.00 17.49 -21.44
C ASP A 34 -1.37 16.82 -21.19
N TRP A 35 -2.46 17.36 -21.74
CA TRP A 35 -3.81 16.83 -21.63
C TRP A 35 -4.26 16.10 -22.91
N GLN A 36 -3.48 16.16 -23.99
CA GLN A 36 -3.84 15.57 -25.27
C GLN A 36 -3.81 14.03 -25.23
N GLY A 37 -4.54 13.41 -26.16
CA GLY A 37 -4.54 11.96 -26.37
C GLY A 37 -3.27 11.44 -27.05
N GLY A 38 -3.21 10.11 -27.20
CA GLY A 38 -2.12 9.45 -27.92
C GLY A 38 -2.22 9.56 -29.45
N ASP A 39 -1.28 8.93 -30.15
CA ASP A 39 -1.23 8.92 -31.60
C ASP A 39 -2.56 8.46 -32.23
N GLY A 40 -3.11 9.30 -33.11
CA GLY A 40 -4.38 9.04 -33.79
C GLY A 40 -5.62 9.53 -33.03
N ALA A 41 -5.48 10.06 -31.82
CA ALA A 41 -6.58 10.71 -31.11
C ALA A 41 -6.97 12.05 -31.78
N PRO A 42 -8.24 12.49 -31.65
CA PRO A 42 -8.63 13.83 -32.05
C PRO A 42 -7.95 14.88 -31.17
N VAL A 43 -7.91 16.13 -31.64
CA VAL A 43 -7.44 17.25 -30.82
C VAL A 43 -8.41 17.48 -29.67
N TYR A 44 -7.95 17.31 -28.45
CA TYR A 44 -8.76 17.53 -27.26
C TYR A 44 -8.93 19.03 -27.02
N ARG A 45 -10.15 19.40 -26.65
CA ARG A 45 -10.55 20.78 -26.36
C ARG A 45 -11.25 20.86 -25.02
N LEU A 46 -11.28 22.05 -24.42
CA LEU A 46 -11.78 22.28 -23.06
C LEU A 46 -13.30 22.47 -22.98
N GLY A 47 -13.97 22.61 -24.13
CA GLY A 47 -15.38 22.96 -24.19
C GLY A 47 -15.62 24.44 -23.82
N PRO A 48 -16.88 24.82 -23.56
CA PRO A 48 -18.10 24.00 -23.66
C PRO A 48 -18.63 23.84 -25.10
N GLY A 49 -19.53 22.86 -25.29
CA GLY A 49 -20.34 22.69 -26.51
C GLY A 49 -19.53 22.32 -27.77
N PRO A 50 -20.11 22.37 -28.99
CA PRO A 50 -21.52 22.65 -29.28
C PRO A 50 -22.47 21.46 -29.01
N ALA A 51 -21.96 20.24 -28.88
CA ALA A 51 -22.81 19.08 -28.65
C ALA A 51 -23.38 19.03 -27.23
N VAL A 52 -24.60 18.52 -27.11
CA VAL A 52 -25.27 18.24 -25.84
C VAL A 52 -25.30 16.74 -25.64
N LEU A 53 -24.71 16.26 -24.55
CA LEU A 53 -24.72 14.86 -24.17
C LEU A 53 -25.90 14.60 -23.23
N ASN A 54 -26.75 13.64 -23.57
CA ASN A 54 -27.79 13.14 -22.67
C ASN A 54 -27.32 11.82 -22.05
N LEU A 55 -27.14 11.80 -20.74
CA LEU A 55 -26.72 10.62 -19.99
C LEU A 55 -27.91 10.08 -19.20
N THR A 56 -28.27 8.84 -19.48
CA THR A 56 -29.27 8.09 -18.71
C THR A 56 -28.57 6.93 -18.02
N TYR A 57 -28.62 6.91 -16.69
CA TYR A 57 -28.07 5.83 -15.87
C TYR A 57 -29.21 5.18 -15.09
N THR A 58 -29.29 3.85 -15.15
CA THR A 58 -30.23 3.05 -14.36
C THR A 58 -29.44 1.99 -13.63
N GLY A 59 -29.11 2.27 -12.37
CA GLY A 59 -28.45 1.34 -11.46
C GLY A 59 -29.44 0.82 -10.41
N ASN A 60 -29.32 -0.45 -10.05
CA ASN A 60 -30.06 -1.02 -8.93
C ASN A 60 -29.06 -1.40 -7.82
N GLU A 61 -29.23 -0.80 -6.64
CA GLU A 61 -28.54 -1.26 -5.43
C GLU A 61 -29.22 -2.53 -4.94
N THR A 62 -28.46 -3.62 -4.79
CA THR A 62 -29.00 -4.89 -4.34
C THR A 62 -28.12 -5.48 -3.26
N MET A 63 -28.74 -5.99 -2.20
CA MET A 63 -28.04 -6.80 -1.21
C MET A 63 -27.81 -8.19 -1.81
N ALA A 64 -26.54 -8.60 -1.88
CA ALA A 64 -26.14 -9.90 -2.38
C ALA A 64 -25.29 -10.63 -1.33
N THR A 65 -25.34 -11.95 -1.35
CA THR A 65 -24.45 -12.78 -0.53
C THR A 65 -23.07 -12.86 -1.19
N ILE A 66 -22.03 -12.53 -0.44
CA ILE A 66 -20.62 -12.73 -0.81
C ILE A 66 -20.06 -13.92 -0.03
N GLN A 67 -19.06 -14.60 -0.59
CA GLN A 67 -18.46 -15.80 0.00
C GLN A 67 -16.93 -15.71 -0.03
N ASN A 68 -16.30 -15.82 1.15
CA ASN A 68 -14.85 -15.95 1.28
C ASN A 68 -14.48 -17.43 1.46
N VAL A 69 -13.41 -17.87 0.79
CA VAL A 69 -12.81 -19.19 1.00
C VAL A 69 -11.53 -19.01 1.81
N ILE A 70 -11.52 -19.56 3.02
CA ILE A 70 -10.39 -19.45 3.94
C ILE A 70 -9.82 -20.84 4.20
N SER A 71 -8.51 -20.98 4.03
CA SER A 71 -7.77 -22.20 4.35
C SER A 71 -6.62 -21.87 5.27
N VAL A 72 -6.34 -22.77 6.21
CA VAL A 72 -5.31 -22.58 7.24
C VAL A 72 -4.40 -23.80 7.24
N ILE A 73 -3.09 -23.54 7.25
CA ILE A 73 -2.08 -24.53 7.62
C ILE A 73 -1.66 -24.16 9.05
N GLU A 74 -1.96 -25.05 10.01
CA GLU A 74 -1.65 -24.80 11.42
C GLU A 74 -0.13 -24.85 11.63
N GLY A 75 0.41 -23.80 12.27
CA GLY A 75 1.81 -23.77 12.67
C GLY A 75 2.05 -24.67 13.89
N GLU A 76 3.19 -25.36 13.93
CA GLU A 76 3.54 -26.27 15.03
C GLU A 76 3.78 -25.51 16.35
N GLU A 77 4.39 -24.32 16.28
CA GLU A 77 4.75 -23.53 17.46
C GLU A 77 3.74 -22.43 17.83
N GLU A 78 3.00 -21.87 16.85
CA GLU A 78 2.06 -20.73 17.03
C GLU A 78 0.80 -20.89 16.12
N PRO A 79 -0.27 -21.60 16.57
CA PRO A 79 -1.26 -22.25 15.67
C PRO A 79 -2.50 -21.46 15.15
N GLU A 80 -2.70 -20.15 15.38
CA GLU A 80 -4.02 -19.48 15.12
C GLU A 80 -4.02 -18.35 14.04
N ARG A 81 -4.64 -18.47 12.83
CA ARG A 81 -4.62 -17.41 11.75
C ARG A 81 -5.73 -17.47 10.65
N GLN A 82 -6.29 -16.33 10.17
CA GLN A 82 -7.26 -16.23 9.02
C GLN A 82 -7.33 -14.79 8.33
N GLY A 83 -8.20 -14.55 7.30
CA GLY A 83 -8.14 -13.61 6.11
C GLY A 83 -8.73 -12.14 6.05
N SER A 84 -9.55 -11.79 5.01
CA SER A 84 -9.73 -10.49 4.26
C SER A 84 -10.71 -9.39 4.81
N THR A 85 -10.97 -8.25 4.14
CA THR A 85 -11.60 -6.98 4.65
C THR A 85 -12.87 -7.07 5.52
N GLU A 86 -14.02 -7.54 5.03
CA GLU A 86 -15.23 -7.69 5.87
C GLU A 86 -14.96 -8.66 7.01
N TRP A 87 -14.16 -9.67 6.71
CA TRP A 87 -13.68 -10.62 7.70
C TRP A 87 -12.68 -9.95 8.68
N VAL A 88 -11.93 -8.92 8.29
CA VAL A 88 -11.02 -8.13 9.12
C VAL A 88 -11.82 -7.29 10.11
N GLU A 89 -12.95 -6.74 9.67
CA GLU A 89 -13.86 -6.02 10.57
C GLU A 89 -14.48 -6.98 11.60
N GLU A 90 -14.98 -8.13 11.17
CA GLU A 90 -15.56 -9.17 12.04
C GLU A 90 -14.53 -9.77 13.02
N ASN A 91 -13.27 -9.93 12.58
CA ASN A 91 -12.21 -10.62 13.33
C ASN A 91 -11.13 -9.65 13.83
N ARG A 92 -11.43 -8.35 13.90
CA ARG A 92 -10.46 -7.29 14.17
C ARG A 92 -9.59 -7.54 15.40
N ALA A 93 -10.20 -7.93 16.51
CA ALA A 93 -9.48 -8.15 17.76
C ALA A 93 -8.48 -9.32 17.65
N MET A 94 -8.87 -10.38 16.94
CA MET A 94 -8.03 -11.55 16.70
C MET A 94 -6.87 -11.20 15.77
N LEU A 95 -7.13 -10.51 14.67
CA LEU A 95 -6.11 -10.15 13.69
C LEU A 95 -5.12 -9.11 14.17
N ALA A 96 -5.64 -8.07 14.83
CA ALA A 96 -4.79 -7.03 15.39
C ALA A 96 -3.82 -7.61 16.43
N SER A 97 -4.18 -8.70 17.12
CA SER A 97 -3.29 -9.33 18.12
C SER A 97 -2.35 -10.41 17.57
N ARG A 98 -2.58 -10.94 16.36
CA ARG A 98 -1.91 -12.19 15.93
C ARG A 98 -1.28 -12.17 14.53
N THR A 99 -1.72 -11.30 13.63
CA THR A 99 -1.26 -11.35 12.23
C THR A 99 0.16 -10.80 12.07
N ILE A 100 1.11 -11.64 11.71
CA ILE A 100 2.51 -11.24 11.48
C ILE A 100 2.59 -10.28 10.29
N ALA A 101 2.07 -10.70 9.14
CA ALA A 101 2.04 -9.92 7.91
C ALA A 101 0.91 -10.38 6.99
N TYR A 102 0.52 -9.53 6.03
CA TYR A 102 -0.41 -9.84 4.95
C TYR A 102 0.30 -9.78 3.59
N LEU A 103 0.16 -10.83 2.78
CA LEU A 103 0.80 -10.95 1.47
C LEU A 103 -0.28 -10.94 0.39
N ASN A 104 -0.40 -9.83 -0.32
CA ASN A 104 -1.39 -9.60 -1.36
C ASN A 104 -0.83 -9.94 -2.74
N VAL A 105 -1.65 -10.62 -3.54
CA VAL A 105 -1.49 -10.76 -4.99
C VAL A 105 -2.88 -10.61 -5.59
N ASP A 106 -3.17 -9.45 -6.16
CA ASP A 106 -4.42 -9.18 -6.86
C ASP A 106 -4.30 -9.64 -8.32
N SER A 107 -3.61 -8.83 -9.13
CA SER A 107 -3.23 -9.17 -10.49
C SER A 107 -1.75 -9.58 -10.56
N ALA A 108 -1.50 -10.89 -10.55
CA ALA A 108 -0.13 -11.43 -10.53
C ALA A 108 0.72 -11.00 -11.74
N VAL A 109 0.11 -10.91 -12.94
CA VAL A 109 0.83 -10.58 -14.18
C VAL A 109 -0.01 -9.66 -15.06
N ALA A 110 0.45 -8.42 -15.20
CA ALA A 110 -0.06 -7.36 -16.05
C ALA A 110 0.94 -6.92 -17.14
N GLY A 111 2.24 -7.15 -16.92
CA GLY A 111 3.31 -6.50 -17.70
C GLY A 111 4.71 -7.04 -17.36
N PRO A 112 5.75 -6.60 -18.10
CA PRO A 112 7.14 -6.96 -17.80
C PRO A 112 7.63 -6.18 -16.58
N GLY A 113 8.64 -6.74 -15.90
CA GLY A 113 9.22 -6.16 -14.68
C GLY A 113 8.46 -6.58 -13.42
N PHE A 114 9.19 -6.79 -12.33
CA PHE A 114 8.61 -7.11 -11.03
C PHE A 114 8.38 -5.82 -10.25
N TYR A 115 7.17 -5.69 -9.68
CA TYR A 115 6.75 -4.56 -8.87
C TYR A 115 6.29 -5.08 -7.52
N ALA A 116 6.70 -4.38 -6.47
CA ALA A 116 6.22 -4.65 -5.12
C ALA A 116 6.00 -3.33 -4.40
N SER A 117 4.92 -3.25 -3.63
CA SER A 117 4.68 -2.19 -2.67
C SER A 117 4.55 -2.82 -1.29
N ALA A 118 5.22 -2.27 -0.28
CA ALA A 118 5.22 -2.89 1.04
C ALA A 118 5.33 -1.87 2.16
N THR A 119 5.02 -2.30 3.38
CA THR A 119 5.45 -1.59 4.59
C THR A 119 6.99 -1.72 4.73
N PRO A 120 7.72 -0.65 5.12
CA PRO A 120 9.18 -0.58 4.98
C PRO A 120 9.98 -1.69 5.67
N GLN A 121 9.46 -2.27 6.75
CA GLN A 121 10.11 -3.36 7.47
C GLN A 121 10.25 -4.65 6.67
N LEU A 122 9.51 -4.78 5.56
CA LEU A 122 9.61 -5.91 4.63
C LEU A 122 10.59 -5.65 3.47
N ASP A 123 11.17 -4.45 3.36
CA ASP A 123 11.98 -4.06 2.20
C ASP A 123 13.16 -5.00 1.94
N GLU A 124 13.88 -5.37 3.01
CA GLU A 124 15.06 -6.22 2.90
C GLU A 124 14.74 -7.63 2.40
N LEU A 125 13.51 -8.11 2.61
CA LEU A 125 13.04 -9.40 2.07
C LEU A 125 12.75 -9.35 0.58
N LEU A 126 12.47 -8.16 0.05
CA LEU A 126 12.06 -7.94 -1.33
C LEU A 126 13.16 -7.35 -2.20
N LYS A 127 14.23 -6.79 -1.61
CA LYS A 127 15.28 -6.06 -2.35
C LYS A 127 15.99 -6.89 -3.42
N ASP A 128 16.09 -8.20 -3.20
CA ASP A 128 16.74 -9.12 -4.14
C ASP A 128 15.82 -9.38 -5.35
N ALA A 129 14.50 -9.27 -5.16
CA ALA A 129 13.48 -9.44 -6.19
C ALA A 129 13.13 -8.11 -6.90
N SER A 130 13.16 -6.99 -6.19
CA SER A 130 12.89 -5.66 -6.74
C SER A 130 13.94 -4.62 -6.33
N LYS A 131 14.44 -3.87 -7.30
CA LYS A 131 15.32 -2.72 -7.05
C LYS A 131 14.59 -1.53 -6.43
N GLN A 132 13.27 -1.43 -6.65
CA GLN A 132 12.45 -0.33 -6.15
C GLN A 132 11.16 -0.90 -5.56
N ILE A 133 10.91 -0.56 -4.31
CA ILE A 133 9.74 -1.02 -3.55
C ILE A 133 8.87 0.21 -3.28
N GLY A 134 7.61 0.17 -3.74
CA GLY A 134 6.60 1.19 -3.48
C GLY A 134 6.06 1.12 -2.05
N ARG A 135 5.15 2.04 -1.69
CA ARG A 135 4.47 2.04 -0.37
C ARG A 135 2.98 1.85 -0.54
N LEU A 136 2.38 1.17 0.43
CA LEU A 136 0.95 0.85 0.46
C LEU A 136 0.09 2.04 0.95
N GLY A 137 0.28 3.19 0.33
CA GLY A 137 -0.49 4.41 0.60
C GLY A 137 -1.88 4.40 -0.04
N GLY A 138 -2.05 3.76 -1.20
CA GLY A 138 -3.35 3.72 -1.89
C GLY A 138 -4.33 2.68 -1.32
N GLY A 139 -5.62 2.82 -1.64
CA GLY A 139 -6.69 1.90 -1.21
C GLY A 139 -7.11 0.84 -2.24
N GLY A 140 -6.31 0.64 -3.30
CA GLY A 140 -6.75 -0.05 -4.53
C GLY A 140 -6.82 -1.58 -4.49
N SER A 141 -6.56 -2.23 -3.35
CA SER A 141 -6.65 -3.69 -3.21
C SER A 141 -6.86 -4.11 -1.73
N ASP A 142 -6.93 -5.41 -1.48
CA ASP A 142 -7.33 -5.99 -0.18
C ASP A 142 -6.35 -5.70 0.96
N TYR A 143 -5.09 -5.35 0.65
CA TYR A 143 -4.10 -4.99 1.67
C TYR A 143 -4.51 -3.77 2.51
N SER A 144 -5.41 -2.91 1.98
CA SER A 144 -5.86 -1.67 2.63
C SER A 144 -6.44 -1.92 4.02
N ALA A 145 -7.28 -2.93 4.18
CA ALA A 145 -7.85 -3.28 5.49
C ALA A 145 -6.77 -3.74 6.48
N PHE A 146 -5.76 -4.47 6.02
CA PHE A 146 -4.70 -4.97 6.88
C PHE A 146 -3.78 -3.83 7.34
N VAL A 147 -3.18 -3.08 6.42
CA VAL A 147 -2.23 -2.03 6.80
C VAL A 147 -2.92 -0.77 7.31
N GLN A 148 -3.98 -0.30 6.64
CA GLN A 148 -4.56 1.01 6.93
C GLN A 148 -5.63 0.97 8.03
N HIS A 149 -6.35 -0.15 8.20
CA HIS A 149 -7.39 -0.27 9.24
C HIS A 149 -6.88 -0.91 10.54
N ILE A 150 -6.02 -1.94 10.47
CA ILE A 150 -5.55 -2.66 11.67
C ILE A 150 -4.03 -2.62 11.91
N GLY A 151 -3.23 -2.02 11.01
CA GLY A 151 -1.79 -1.86 11.20
C GLY A 151 -1.00 -3.16 11.10
N VAL A 152 -1.37 -4.03 10.17
CA VAL A 152 -0.64 -5.26 9.85
C VAL A 152 0.41 -4.97 8.76
N PRO A 153 1.68 -5.34 8.97
CA PRO A 153 2.71 -5.26 7.93
C PRO A 153 2.23 -5.96 6.66
N SER A 154 2.31 -5.29 5.52
CA SER A 154 1.69 -5.79 4.29
C SER A 154 2.61 -5.65 3.09
N VAL A 155 2.47 -6.55 2.13
CA VAL A 155 3.10 -6.47 0.81
C VAL A 155 2.05 -6.73 -0.26
N ASP A 156 2.12 -5.97 -1.34
CA ASP A 156 1.44 -6.23 -2.60
C ASP A 156 2.49 -6.44 -3.69
N MET A 157 2.29 -7.44 -4.55
CA MET A 157 3.26 -7.79 -5.58
C MET A 157 2.60 -8.19 -6.90
N SER A 158 3.22 -7.76 -7.99
CA SER A 158 2.76 -8.04 -9.34
C SER A 158 3.91 -7.98 -10.35
N MET A 159 3.66 -8.51 -11.54
CA MET A 159 4.51 -8.29 -12.70
C MET A 159 3.84 -7.26 -13.61
N GLY A 160 4.51 -6.13 -13.85
CA GLY A 160 4.03 -5.06 -14.71
C GLY A 160 3.16 -4.00 -14.02
N PRO A 161 3.12 -2.77 -14.60
CA PRO A 161 2.43 -1.64 -14.00
C PRO A 161 0.92 -1.55 -14.33
N GLY A 162 0.39 -2.44 -15.17
CA GLY A 162 -0.99 -2.40 -15.65
C GLY A 162 -1.13 -2.99 -17.06
N TYR A 163 -2.37 -3.20 -17.52
CA TYR A 163 -2.66 -3.82 -18.82
C TYR A 163 -3.92 -3.23 -19.47
N ALA A 164 -3.97 -3.28 -20.81
CA ALA A 164 -4.92 -2.50 -21.62
C ALA A 164 -6.39 -2.94 -21.50
N VAL A 165 -6.65 -4.18 -21.07
CA VAL A 165 -8.00 -4.74 -21.01
C VAL A 165 -8.56 -4.84 -19.58
N TYR A 166 -7.87 -4.26 -18.61
CA TYR A 166 -8.26 -4.24 -17.20
C TYR A 166 -9.73 -3.80 -17.02
N HIS A 167 -10.49 -4.55 -16.21
CA HIS A 167 -11.93 -4.32 -15.96
C HIS A 167 -12.81 -4.27 -17.22
N SER A 168 -12.40 -4.95 -18.30
CA SER A 168 -13.20 -5.06 -19.54
C SER A 168 -13.61 -6.50 -19.82
N LEU A 169 -14.56 -6.69 -20.74
CA LEU A 169 -14.95 -8.01 -21.25
C LEU A 169 -13.81 -8.76 -21.96
N TYR A 170 -12.72 -8.06 -22.30
CA TYR A 170 -11.54 -8.65 -22.94
C TYR A 170 -10.50 -9.14 -21.93
N ASP A 171 -10.74 -8.98 -20.63
CA ASP A 171 -9.93 -9.58 -19.57
C ASP A 171 -10.27 -11.06 -19.44
N ASP A 172 -9.74 -11.85 -20.38
CA ASP A 172 -10.05 -13.26 -20.52
C ASP A 172 -8.79 -14.12 -20.75
N PHE A 173 -8.98 -15.43 -20.71
CA PHE A 173 -7.91 -16.40 -20.99
C PHE A 173 -7.35 -16.26 -22.41
N THR A 174 -8.11 -15.69 -23.35
CA THR A 174 -7.65 -15.46 -24.72
C THR A 174 -6.60 -14.36 -24.76
N TRP A 175 -6.83 -13.26 -24.04
CA TRP A 175 -5.88 -12.14 -23.91
C TRP A 175 -4.56 -12.63 -23.32
N ILE A 176 -4.61 -13.36 -22.19
CA ILE A 176 -3.41 -13.94 -21.56
C ILE A 176 -2.73 -14.93 -22.51
N GLY A 177 -3.52 -15.78 -23.17
CA GLY A 177 -3.01 -16.86 -24.00
C GLY A 177 -2.37 -16.41 -25.32
N LYS A 178 -2.86 -15.33 -25.91
CA LYS A 178 -2.51 -14.87 -27.27
C LYS A 178 -1.81 -13.51 -27.30
N VAL A 179 -2.37 -12.50 -26.65
CA VAL A 179 -1.91 -11.10 -26.77
C VAL A 179 -0.71 -10.85 -25.89
N TRP A 180 -0.78 -11.23 -24.61
CA TRP A 180 0.35 -11.13 -23.69
C TRP A 180 1.61 -11.81 -24.22
N ARG A 181 1.44 -13.01 -24.81
CA ARG A 181 2.53 -13.79 -25.40
C ARG A 181 3.28 -13.05 -26.51
N SER A 182 2.60 -12.17 -27.25
CA SER A 182 3.21 -11.37 -28.32
C SER A 182 3.84 -10.06 -27.83
N LEU A 183 3.41 -9.54 -26.69
CA LEU A 183 3.84 -8.24 -26.15
C LEU A 183 5.08 -8.32 -25.25
N VAL A 184 5.41 -9.51 -24.73
CA VAL A 184 6.67 -9.75 -24.03
C VAL A 184 7.67 -10.34 -25.03
N PRO A 185 8.68 -9.58 -25.48
CA PRO A 185 9.74 -10.15 -26.31
C PRO A 185 10.42 -11.30 -25.55
N GLU A 186 10.87 -12.32 -26.27
CA GLU A 186 11.74 -13.35 -25.70
C GLU A 186 13.03 -12.73 -25.14
N ALA A 187 13.00 -12.24 -23.90
CA ALA A 187 14.19 -11.88 -23.15
C ALA A 187 14.88 -13.16 -22.65
N CYS A 188 15.30 -14.01 -23.60
CA CYS A 188 16.34 -15.02 -23.50
C CYS A 188 16.31 -15.86 -24.79
N GLY A 189 17.47 -15.93 -25.46
CA GLY A 189 17.66 -16.46 -26.80
C GLY A 189 16.95 -17.77 -27.12
N ARG A 190 16.61 -17.91 -28.40
CA ARG A 190 16.18 -19.17 -29.02
C ARG A 190 17.25 -20.25 -28.84
N THR A 191 17.04 -21.16 -27.90
CA THR A 191 17.54 -22.53 -28.03
C THR A 191 16.35 -23.42 -28.41
N SER A 192 16.53 -24.20 -29.47
CA SER A 192 15.52 -25.01 -30.14
C SER A 192 15.12 -26.28 -29.38
N ILE A 193 15.21 -26.27 -28.04
CA ILE A 193 14.95 -27.43 -27.19
C ILE A 193 14.05 -27.01 -26.02
N ASN A 194 12.77 -26.71 -26.32
CA ASN A 194 11.58 -26.91 -25.47
C ASN A 194 10.40 -26.01 -25.91
N PRO A 195 9.23 -26.56 -26.28
CA PRO A 195 7.94 -25.88 -26.09
C PRO A 195 7.50 -26.06 -24.60
N PRO A 196 6.24 -25.91 -24.20
CA PRO A 196 5.50 -24.72 -23.73
C PRO A 196 6.02 -23.97 -22.47
N ALA A 197 7.23 -24.21 -21.96
CA ALA A 197 7.70 -23.75 -20.64
C ALA A 197 7.74 -22.22 -20.40
N LYS A 198 7.82 -21.37 -21.44
CA LYS A 198 8.03 -19.92 -21.28
C LYS A 198 6.80 -19.12 -20.82
N ARG A 199 5.58 -19.70 -20.84
CA ARG A 199 4.36 -19.05 -20.29
C ARG A 199 4.39 -18.94 -18.75
N HIS A 200 5.19 -19.77 -18.10
CA HIS A 200 5.20 -19.91 -16.65
C HIS A 200 6.12 -18.93 -15.93
N ASN A 201 7.12 -18.33 -16.58
CA ASN A 201 8.21 -17.70 -15.82
C ASN A 201 7.77 -16.50 -14.96
N SER A 202 6.85 -15.64 -15.41
CA SER A 202 6.37 -14.49 -14.62
C SER A 202 5.42 -14.90 -13.50
N PHE A 203 4.42 -15.74 -13.80
CA PHE A 203 3.52 -16.31 -12.79
C PHE A 203 4.30 -17.15 -11.76
N PHE A 204 5.25 -17.96 -12.23
CA PHE A 204 6.15 -18.75 -11.39
C PHE A 204 7.08 -17.87 -10.58
N ALA A 205 7.59 -16.77 -11.13
CA ALA A 205 8.41 -15.83 -10.38
C ALA A 205 7.61 -15.19 -9.23
N VAL A 206 6.42 -14.65 -9.50
CA VAL A 206 5.55 -14.08 -8.45
C VAL A 206 5.18 -15.13 -7.42
N ALA A 207 4.75 -16.32 -7.85
CA ALA A 207 4.43 -17.43 -6.94
C ALA A 207 5.64 -17.89 -6.11
N SER A 208 6.84 -17.92 -6.70
CA SER A 208 8.08 -18.27 -6.01
C SER A 208 8.45 -17.22 -4.97
N ILE A 209 8.36 -15.93 -5.33
CA ILE A 209 8.65 -14.82 -4.41
C ILE A 209 7.63 -14.84 -3.26
N TRP A 210 6.34 -14.90 -3.57
CA TRP A 210 5.27 -14.99 -2.58
C TRP A 210 5.46 -16.19 -1.66
N GLY A 211 5.73 -17.38 -2.21
CA GLY A 211 5.94 -18.61 -1.44
C GLY A 211 7.18 -18.55 -0.56
N LEU A 212 8.29 -18.00 -1.06
CA LEU A 212 9.50 -17.83 -0.26
C LEU A 212 9.31 -16.80 0.86
N LEU A 213 8.58 -15.72 0.62
CA LEU A 213 8.22 -14.76 1.66
C LEU A 213 7.32 -15.41 2.72
N ALA A 214 6.30 -16.16 2.30
CA ALA A 214 5.40 -16.88 3.19
C ALA A 214 6.19 -17.85 4.08
N LEU A 215 7.07 -18.67 3.50
CA LEU A 215 7.93 -19.61 4.24
C LEU A 215 8.86 -18.89 5.23
N LYS A 216 9.50 -17.79 4.81
CA LYS A 216 10.36 -17.00 5.70
C LYS A 216 9.58 -16.41 6.87
N LEU A 217 8.37 -15.91 6.62
CA LEU A 217 7.55 -15.28 7.65
C LEU A 217 6.88 -16.31 8.57
N SER A 218 6.68 -17.56 8.11
CA SER A 218 6.09 -18.64 8.90
C SER A 218 7.12 -19.42 9.73
N ASP A 219 8.32 -19.62 9.20
CA ASP A 219 9.27 -20.61 9.75
C ASP A 219 10.50 -19.99 10.41
N GLU A 220 10.80 -18.70 10.17
CA GLU A 220 11.91 -18.05 10.87
C GLU A 220 11.56 -17.82 12.34
N GLU A 221 12.36 -18.39 13.23
CA GLU A 221 12.23 -18.29 14.69
C GLU A 221 12.17 -16.83 15.18
N ILE A 222 12.88 -15.93 14.50
CA ILE A 222 12.81 -14.49 14.71
C ILE A 222 12.27 -13.84 13.44
N LEU A 223 11.24 -13.01 13.59
CA LEU A 223 10.62 -12.34 12.46
C LEU A 223 11.65 -11.51 11.68
N PRO A 224 11.78 -11.71 10.36
CA PRO A 224 12.82 -11.07 9.56
C PRO A 224 12.45 -9.63 9.15
N PHE A 225 11.97 -8.83 10.11
CA PHE A 225 11.59 -7.44 9.93
C PHE A 225 12.77 -6.51 10.20
N ASN A 226 12.96 -5.50 9.33
CA ASN A 226 14.01 -4.51 9.47
C ASN A 226 13.44 -3.08 9.57
N TYR A 227 13.36 -2.55 10.80
CA TYR A 227 12.85 -1.19 11.03
C TYR A 227 13.83 -0.06 10.69
N THR A 228 15.06 -0.35 10.26
CA THR A 228 15.98 0.68 9.73
C THR A 228 15.41 1.34 8.48
N CYS A 229 14.80 0.56 7.58
CA CYS A 229 14.12 1.09 6.40
C CYS A 229 12.95 2.00 6.79
N TYR A 230 12.17 1.59 7.79
CA TYR A 230 11.05 2.39 8.31
C TYR A 230 11.52 3.73 8.88
N ALA A 231 12.60 3.75 9.67
CA ALA A 231 13.15 4.98 10.23
C ALA A 231 13.63 5.97 9.14
N ARG A 232 14.13 5.46 8.01
CA ARG A 232 14.52 6.27 6.85
C ARG A 232 13.28 6.85 6.15
N GLU A 233 12.24 6.05 5.95
CA GLU A 233 10.99 6.50 5.33
C GLU A 233 10.31 7.61 6.16
N LEU A 234 10.28 7.47 7.49
CA LEU A 234 9.76 8.52 8.37
C LEU A 234 10.52 9.84 8.23
N GLU A 235 11.85 9.77 8.12
CA GLU A 235 12.71 10.94 7.93
C GLU A 235 12.52 11.58 6.55
N ASN A 236 12.45 10.77 5.49
CA ASN A 236 12.18 11.23 4.13
C ASN A 236 10.85 12.01 4.06
N GLY A 237 9.78 11.47 4.67
CA GLY A 237 8.50 12.15 4.73
C GLY A 237 8.55 13.46 5.55
N ALA A 238 9.30 13.49 6.66
CA ALA A 238 9.47 14.71 7.45
C ALA A 238 10.23 15.80 6.68
N MET A 239 11.23 15.40 5.88
CA MET A 239 11.95 16.30 4.97
C MET A 239 11.04 16.84 3.86
N ASP A 240 10.13 16.02 3.33
CA ASP A 240 9.12 16.48 2.36
C ASP A 240 8.16 17.51 2.96
N ILE A 241 7.59 17.22 4.14
CA ILE A 241 6.75 18.17 4.88
C ILE A 241 7.50 19.49 5.08
N ASN A 242 8.75 19.43 5.57
CA ASN A 242 9.55 20.62 5.82
C ASN A 242 9.75 21.49 4.57
N ARG A 243 10.01 20.87 3.41
CA ARG A 243 10.11 21.59 2.13
C ARG A 243 8.80 22.29 1.77
N ARG A 244 7.66 21.64 2.03
CA ARG A 244 6.33 22.14 1.65
C ARG A 244 5.78 23.23 2.57
N VAL A 245 6.25 23.30 3.82
CA VAL A 245 5.79 24.27 4.83
C VAL A 245 6.83 25.34 5.17
N LEU A 246 7.91 25.45 4.40
CA LEU A 246 8.98 26.41 4.66
C LEU A 246 8.44 27.85 4.71
N GLY A 247 8.74 28.56 5.79
CA GLY A 247 8.27 29.93 6.03
C GLY A 247 6.83 30.04 6.57
N MET A 248 6.12 28.92 6.76
CA MET A 248 4.78 28.88 7.34
C MET A 248 4.85 28.73 8.87
N PRO A 249 3.80 29.13 9.63
CA PRO A 249 3.80 29.09 11.09
C PRO A 249 3.59 27.66 11.63
N VAL A 250 4.49 26.74 11.27
CA VAL A 250 4.42 25.31 11.58
C VAL A 250 5.76 24.86 12.18
N ASN A 251 5.71 24.18 13.32
CA ASN A 251 6.86 23.67 14.05
C ASN A 251 6.97 22.14 13.94
N LEU A 252 8.00 21.66 13.24
CA LEU A 252 8.30 20.24 13.05
C LEU A 252 9.17 19.63 14.16
N SER A 253 9.62 20.42 15.16
CA SER A 253 10.47 19.91 16.25
C SER A 253 9.90 18.69 16.97
N PRO A 254 8.57 18.60 17.26
CA PRO A 254 7.98 17.40 17.84
C PRO A 254 8.15 16.16 16.96
N LEU A 255 7.98 16.29 15.65
CA LEU A 255 8.11 15.20 14.69
C LEU A 255 9.54 14.69 14.63
N TYR A 256 10.51 15.59 14.46
CA TYR A 256 11.93 15.21 14.44
C TYR A 256 12.38 14.57 15.76
N LYS A 257 11.84 15.04 16.90
CA LYS A 257 12.09 14.41 18.20
C LYS A 257 11.57 12.98 18.24
N SER A 258 10.33 12.74 17.82
CA SER A 258 9.75 11.39 17.79
C SER A 258 10.49 10.46 16.83
N ILE A 259 10.87 10.93 15.63
CA ILE A 259 11.67 10.15 14.68
C ILE A 259 13.04 9.80 15.28
N LYS A 260 13.67 10.71 16.02
CA LYS A 260 14.92 10.45 16.73
C LYS A 260 14.76 9.37 17.80
N GLU A 261 13.67 9.38 18.57
CA GLU A 261 13.38 8.32 19.54
C GLU A 261 13.12 6.98 18.84
N PHE A 262 12.39 6.98 17.72
CA PHE A 262 12.18 5.78 16.90
C PHE A 262 13.51 5.20 16.40
N LYS A 263 14.40 6.04 15.85
CA LYS A 263 15.76 5.62 15.45
C LYS A 263 16.55 4.99 16.59
N ARG A 264 16.44 5.51 17.82
CA ARG A 264 17.08 4.90 18.99
C ARG A 264 16.48 3.55 19.34
N ALA A 265 15.15 3.40 19.22
CA ALA A 265 14.47 2.12 19.43
C ALA A 265 14.92 1.08 18.39
N VAL A 266 15.06 1.47 17.13
CA VAL A 266 15.62 0.62 16.06
C VAL A 266 17.03 0.15 16.41
N LEU A 267 17.94 1.07 16.75
CA LEU A 267 19.30 0.72 17.13
C LEU A 267 19.37 -0.24 18.33
N LYS A 268 18.46 -0.08 19.29
CA LYS A 268 18.34 -0.97 20.44
C LYS A 268 17.92 -2.38 19.99
N VAL A 269 16.84 -2.50 19.21
CA VAL A 269 16.35 -3.80 18.72
C VAL A 269 17.39 -4.49 17.83
N ASP A 270 18.05 -3.75 16.92
CA ASP A 270 19.12 -4.31 16.08
C ASP A 270 20.27 -4.88 16.93
N SER A 271 20.62 -4.23 18.04
CA SER A 271 21.63 -4.75 18.97
C SER A 271 21.16 -6.01 19.71
N GLU A 272 19.88 -6.09 20.07
CA GLU A 272 19.27 -7.27 20.70
C GLU A 272 19.22 -8.45 19.74
N LEU A 273 18.83 -8.22 18.48
CA LEU A 273 18.80 -9.21 17.40
C LEU A 273 20.21 -9.78 17.13
N LYS A 274 21.22 -8.92 16.98
CA LYS A 274 22.62 -9.35 16.81
C LYS A 274 23.14 -10.18 17.98
N ALA A 275 22.76 -9.82 19.21
CA ALA A 275 23.13 -10.58 20.39
C ALA A 275 22.46 -11.97 20.40
N LEU A 276 21.20 -12.07 19.96
CA LEU A 276 20.49 -13.34 19.80
C LEU A 276 21.10 -14.21 18.70
N GLU A 277 21.43 -13.65 17.53
CA GLU A 277 22.11 -14.37 16.43
C GLU A 277 23.48 -14.91 16.86
N THR A 278 24.25 -14.08 17.55
CA THR A 278 25.54 -14.50 18.11
C THR A 278 25.30 -15.66 19.07
N TRP A 279 24.38 -15.53 20.02
CA TRP A 279 24.10 -16.57 21.01
C TRP A 279 23.62 -17.89 20.39
N ARG A 280 22.77 -17.85 19.35
CA ARG A 280 22.37 -19.04 18.55
C ARG A 280 23.57 -19.77 17.96
N SER A 281 24.59 -19.03 17.52
CA SER A 281 25.81 -19.60 16.95
C SER A 281 26.64 -20.37 17.98
N TRP A 282 26.66 -19.94 19.25
CA TRP A 282 27.48 -20.54 20.31
C TRP A 282 26.73 -21.55 21.19
N ALA A 283 25.40 -21.47 21.29
CA ALA A 283 24.61 -22.22 22.27
C ALA A 283 23.26 -22.72 21.71
N ARG A 284 23.28 -23.42 20.56
CA ARG A 284 22.09 -23.98 19.88
C ARG A 284 21.07 -24.73 20.76
N TRP A 285 21.48 -25.25 21.93
CA TRP A 285 20.66 -26.08 22.82
C TRP A 285 20.03 -25.33 24.00
N ARG A 286 20.39 -24.07 24.20
CA ARG A 286 19.75 -23.18 25.17
C ARG A 286 19.02 -22.16 24.33
N ASN A 287 17.71 -22.33 24.12
CA ASN A 287 16.85 -21.29 23.59
C ASN A 287 16.09 -20.66 24.77
N ASN A 288 15.92 -19.33 24.77
CA ASN A 288 15.01 -18.66 25.69
C ASN A 288 13.75 -18.28 24.90
N PRO A 289 12.75 -19.18 24.81
CA PRO A 289 11.58 -18.98 23.95
C PRO A 289 10.79 -17.73 24.34
N LEU A 290 10.76 -17.37 25.63
CA LEU A 290 10.08 -16.15 26.10
C LEU A 290 10.75 -14.87 25.59
N LYS A 291 12.08 -14.86 25.46
CA LYS A 291 12.81 -13.70 24.92
C LYS A 291 12.62 -13.57 23.41
N ILE A 292 12.50 -14.69 22.70
CA ILE A 292 12.21 -14.72 21.27
C ILE A 292 10.76 -14.29 21.01
N LYS A 293 9.83 -14.76 21.85
CA LYS A 293 8.43 -14.29 21.82
C LYS A 293 8.33 -12.79 22.08
N ASP A 294 8.99 -12.28 23.12
CA ASP A 294 9.02 -10.83 23.42
C ASP A 294 9.51 -10.01 22.22
N ILE A 295 10.62 -10.41 21.59
CA ILE A 295 11.16 -9.65 20.45
C ILE A 295 10.23 -9.74 19.23
N ASN A 296 9.63 -10.89 18.96
CA ASN A 296 8.68 -11.07 17.86
C ASN A 296 7.40 -10.28 18.08
N ASP A 297 6.86 -10.27 19.31
CA ASP A 297 5.69 -9.48 19.67
C ASP A 297 5.96 -7.99 19.47
N ARG A 298 7.14 -7.50 19.90
CA ARG A 298 7.55 -6.10 19.67
C ARG A 298 7.69 -5.78 18.18
N LEU A 299 8.31 -6.67 17.39
CA LEU A 299 8.47 -6.49 15.95
C LEU A 299 7.11 -6.48 15.23
N MET A 300 6.18 -7.34 15.62
CA MET A 300 4.83 -7.42 15.06
C MET A 300 3.96 -6.23 15.46
N MET A 301 4.01 -5.82 16.73
CA MET A 301 3.13 -4.81 17.29
C MET A 301 3.54 -3.37 16.93
N THR A 302 4.79 -3.16 16.50
CA THR A 302 5.29 -1.84 16.13
C THR A 302 4.48 -1.23 14.98
N GLU A 303 4.04 -2.01 13.99
CA GLU A 303 3.21 -1.49 12.90
C GLU A 303 1.82 -1.02 13.40
N ARG A 304 1.19 -1.78 14.29
CA ARG A 304 -0.10 -1.39 14.90
C ARG A 304 -0.01 -0.09 15.67
N ALA A 305 1.15 0.20 16.26
CA ALA A 305 1.37 1.41 17.03
C ALA A 305 1.34 2.69 16.19
N PHE A 306 1.39 2.58 14.85
CA PHE A 306 1.17 3.70 13.92
C PHE A 306 -0.32 4.02 13.68
N THR A 307 -1.23 3.21 14.22
CA THR A 307 -2.68 3.42 14.10
C THR A 307 -3.23 4.28 15.23
N GLU A 308 -4.23 5.10 14.93
CA GLU A 308 -4.98 5.89 15.91
C GLU A 308 -6.48 5.56 15.81
N ARG A 309 -7.18 5.49 16.95
CA ARG A 309 -8.57 5.01 17.02
C ARG A 309 -9.52 5.87 16.19
N GLU A 310 -9.31 7.17 16.21
CA GLU A 310 -10.10 8.18 15.51
C GLU A 310 -9.89 8.17 14.00
N GLY A 311 -8.77 7.59 13.53
CA GLY A 311 -8.38 7.57 12.12
C GLY A 311 -8.14 8.93 11.49
N LEU A 312 -8.04 8.97 10.16
CA LEU A 312 -7.77 10.20 9.42
C LEU A 312 -8.96 11.16 9.51
N SER A 313 -8.68 12.47 9.44
CA SER A 313 -9.72 13.50 9.55
C SER A 313 -10.75 13.36 8.42
N GLY A 314 -12.01 13.17 8.78
CA GLY A 314 -13.10 12.91 7.82
C GLY A 314 -13.10 11.50 7.22
N ARG A 315 -12.15 10.63 7.59
CA ARG A 315 -12.01 9.28 7.06
C ARG A 315 -11.64 8.29 8.18
N PRO A 316 -12.54 8.07 9.16
CA PRO A 316 -12.25 7.33 10.40
C PRO A 316 -11.96 5.84 10.18
N TRP A 317 -12.29 5.30 9.00
CA TRP A 317 -11.95 3.93 8.63
C TRP A 317 -10.44 3.74 8.41
N TYR A 318 -9.74 4.74 7.86
CA TYR A 318 -8.28 4.70 7.70
C TYR A 318 -7.62 5.13 9.00
N LYS A 319 -7.05 4.19 9.75
CA LYS A 319 -6.51 4.40 11.10
C LYS A 319 -5.02 4.63 11.13
N HIS A 320 -4.31 4.15 10.13
CA HIS A 320 -2.87 4.23 10.04
C HIS A 320 -2.41 5.65 9.63
N LEU A 321 -1.61 6.32 10.48
CA LEU A 321 -1.29 7.74 10.26
C LEU A 321 -0.05 7.99 9.39
N ILE A 322 0.71 6.93 9.05
CA ILE A 322 1.90 7.04 8.19
C ILE A 322 1.54 6.74 6.74
N TYR A 323 0.87 5.61 6.50
CA TYR A 323 0.31 5.17 5.22
C TYR A 323 -1.22 5.17 5.20
N GLY A 324 -1.80 5.71 4.13
CA GLY A 324 -3.22 5.73 3.84
C GLY A 324 -3.49 6.68 2.68
N PRO A 325 -4.70 6.64 2.07
CA PRO A 325 -4.98 7.44 0.89
C PRO A 325 -4.91 8.94 1.22
N SER A 326 -4.56 9.77 0.25
CA SER A 326 -4.68 11.24 0.34
C SER A 326 -6.00 11.66 -0.30
N LEU A 327 -6.67 12.71 0.21
CA LEU A 327 -7.91 13.24 -0.39
C LEU A 327 -7.72 13.68 -1.86
N TYR A 328 -6.48 13.82 -2.30
CA TYR A 328 -6.11 14.31 -3.61
C TYR A 328 -5.41 13.25 -4.47
N ASN A 329 -5.16 12.06 -3.90
CA ASN A 329 -4.50 10.95 -4.59
C ASN A 329 -4.76 9.60 -3.90
N ASP A 330 -5.85 8.91 -4.28
CA ASP A 330 -6.26 7.64 -3.65
C ASP A 330 -5.44 6.41 -4.10
N TYR A 331 -4.69 6.52 -5.20
CA TYR A 331 -3.75 5.49 -5.67
C TYR A 331 -2.29 5.78 -5.27
N GLY A 332 -2.03 6.97 -4.72
CA GLY A 332 -0.71 7.45 -4.38
C GLY A 332 -0.11 6.79 -3.15
N ALA A 333 1.21 6.64 -3.16
CA ALA A 333 2.01 6.18 -2.04
C ALA A 333 2.44 7.35 -1.14
N GLU A 334 1.50 8.21 -0.72
CA GLU A 334 1.83 9.37 0.11
C GLU A 334 2.09 8.96 1.57
N VAL A 335 3.17 9.54 2.13
CA VAL A 335 3.53 9.39 3.55
C VAL A 335 2.93 10.56 4.32
N TYR A 336 2.30 10.28 5.46
CA TYR A 336 1.58 11.24 6.31
C TYR A 336 0.34 11.87 5.63
N PRO A 337 -0.64 11.06 5.19
CA PRO A 337 -1.79 11.56 4.41
C PRO A 337 -2.59 12.66 5.14
N GLY A 338 -2.76 12.57 6.46
CA GLY A 338 -3.45 13.62 7.22
C GLY A 338 -2.72 14.98 7.19
N VAL A 339 -1.38 14.97 7.20
CA VAL A 339 -0.57 16.18 7.09
C VAL A 339 -0.62 16.71 5.65
N ASP A 340 -0.56 15.81 4.65
CA ASP A 340 -0.73 16.18 3.25
C ASP A 340 -2.05 16.92 3.02
N ASP A 341 -3.16 16.32 3.46
CA ASP A 341 -4.51 16.87 3.35
C ASP A 341 -4.59 18.28 3.96
N ALA A 342 -4.03 18.43 5.16
CA ALA A 342 -4.02 19.69 5.88
C ALA A 342 -3.18 20.76 5.15
N ILE A 343 -2.03 20.40 4.59
CA ILE A 343 -1.18 21.33 3.81
C ILE A 343 -1.90 21.78 2.55
N GLN A 344 -2.51 20.87 1.81
CA GLN A 344 -3.23 21.20 0.58
C GLN A 344 -4.43 22.14 0.88
N ARG A 345 -5.18 21.86 1.95
CA ARG A 345 -6.27 22.73 2.41
C ARG A 345 -5.77 24.11 2.84
N ALA A 346 -4.67 24.18 3.56
CA ALA A 346 -4.08 25.44 4.01
C ALA A 346 -3.61 26.30 2.82
N LYS A 347 -2.96 25.69 1.83
CA LYS A 347 -2.54 26.38 0.60
C LYS A 347 -3.72 26.90 -0.22
N ARG A 348 -4.83 26.15 -0.31
CA ARG A 348 -6.03 26.57 -1.03
C ARG A 348 -6.76 27.72 -0.36
N THR A 349 -6.89 27.68 0.97
CA THR A 349 -7.63 28.71 1.72
C THR A 349 -6.82 29.99 1.92
N ASN A 350 -5.47 29.89 1.98
CA ASN A 350 -4.55 31.01 2.16
C ASN A 350 -4.83 31.88 3.41
N ILE A 351 -5.37 31.27 4.48
CA ILE A 351 -5.65 31.93 5.76
C ILE A 351 -4.69 31.38 6.83
N SER A 352 -4.09 32.26 7.65
CA SER A 352 -3.12 31.89 8.68
C SER A 352 -3.64 30.81 9.65
N GLU A 353 -4.92 30.87 10.01
CA GLU A 353 -5.58 29.91 10.90
C GLU A 353 -5.55 28.46 10.37
N SER A 354 -5.59 28.27 9.05
CA SER A 354 -5.59 26.93 8.42
C SER A 354 -4.31 26.14 8.72
N TRP A 355 -3.18 26.82 8.94
CA TRP A 355 -1.90 26.21 9.30
C TRP A 355 -1.91 25.59 10.70
N LYS A 356 -2.84 25.98 11.58
CA LYS A 356 -3.03 25.30 12.88
C LYS A 356 -3.50 23.86 12.70
N SER A 357 -4.25 23.55 11.64
CA SER A 357 -4.64 22.17 11.31
C SER A 357 -3.42 21.34 10.90
N VAL A 358 -2.48 21.94 10.15
CA VAL A 358 -1.21 21.28 9.80
C VAL A 358 -0.38 20.99 11.07
N GLN A 359 -0.30 21.97 11.98
CA GLN A 359 0.37 21.77 13.27
C GLN A 359 -0.29 20.66 14.10
N HIS A 360 -1.62 20.60 14.11
CA HIS A 360 -2.36 19.54 14.81
C HIS A 360 -2.01 18.15 14.26
N GLU A 361 -2.04 17.97 12.94
CA GLU A 361 -1.69 16.70 12.29
C GLU A 361 -0.22 16.32 12.55
N ILE A 362 0.71 17.28 12.56
CA ILE A 362 2.11 17.03 12.97
C ILE A 362 2.18 16.47 14.40
N HIS A 363 1.40 17.00 15.33
CA HIS A 363 1.37 16.46 16.71
C HIS A 363 0.81 15.04 16.77
N ARG A 364 -0.19 14.71 15.93
CA ARG A 364 -0.76 13.36 15.84
C ARG A 364 0.27 12.35 15.33
N ILE A 365 0.91 12.63 14.19
CA ILE A 365 1.95 11.74 13.64
C ILE A 365 3.15 11.62 14.59
N SER A 366 3.53 12.71 15.27
CA SER A 366 4.61 12.68 16.28
C SER A 366 4.27 11.74 17.44
N ARG A 367 3.00 11.69 17.86
CA ARG A 367 2.55 10.85 18.98
C ARG A 367 2.64 9.37 18.62
N VAL A 368 2.09 8.97 17.48
CA VAL A 368 2.10 7.56 17.06
C VAL A 368 3.50 7.07 16.73
N ILE A 369 4.38 7.90 16.14
CA ILE A 369 5.79 7.53 15.93
C ILE A 369 6.49 7.28 17.27
N ASN A 370 6.23 8.12 18.27
CA ASN A 370 6.79 7.91 19.61
C ASN A 370 6.20 6.67 20.30
N GLN A 371 4.91 6.38 20.10
CA GLN A 371 4.27 5.15 20.59
C GLN A 371 4.92 3.91 19.96
N ALA A 372 5.09 3.90 18.64
CA ALA A 372 5.80 2.85 17.92
C ALA A 372 7.24 2.67 18.42
N ALA A 373 7.95 3.77 18.74
CA ALA A 373 9.28 3.71 19.35
C ALA A 373 9.26 3.04 20.73
N LEU A 374 8.23 3.29 21.55
CA LEU A 374 8.07 2.67 22.86
C LEU A 374 7.75 1.17 22.74
N VAL A 375 6.88 0.78 21.80
CA VAL A 375 6.58 -0.64 21.51
C VAL A 375 7.83 -1.36 21.03
N LEU A 376 8.50 -0.83 20.00
CA LEU A 376 9.70 -1.44 19.43
C LEU A 376 10.80 -1.59 20.49
N SER A 377 10.96 -0.62 21.39
CA SER A 377 11.96 -0.67 22.48
C SER A 377 11.55 -1.53 23.68
N GLY A 378 10.37 -2.13 23.70
CA GLY A 378 9.87 -2.98 24.79
C GLY A 378 9.48 -2.20 26.05
N ARG A 379 9.12 -0.92 25.91
CA ARG A 379 8.67 -0.05 27.01
C ARG A 379 7.15 0.08 27.08
N LEU A 380 6.46 -0.37 26.04
CA LEU A 380 5.01 -0.41 25.95
C LEU A 380 4.66 -1.75 25.30
N THR A 381 4.38 -2.75 26.13
CA THR A 381 3.98 -4.10 25.74
C THR A 381 2.49 -4.26 25.95
#